data_AF-A0A2H0SJE4-F1
#
_entry.id   AF-A0A2H0SJE4-F1
#
_cell.length_a   1.000
_cell.length_b   1.000
_cell.length_c   1.000
_cell.angle_alpha   90.00
_cell.angle_beta   90.00
_cell.angle_gamma   90.00
#
_symmetry.space_group_name_H-M   'P 1'
#
loop_
_entity.id
_entity.type
_entity.pdbx_description
1 polymer ?
#
loop_
_entity_poly.entity_id
_entity_poly.type
_entity_poly.pdbx_seq_one_letter_code
_entity_poly.pdbx_strand_id
1 'polypeptide(L)' 'MKTLKCDLCDHQAQGETFDEWMEEMKPHYAKAHADFMQQQGNKTEDEQRAGMIKWIADNHARFDTA' A
#
# COMPACT_ATOMS: atom_id res chain seq x y z
N MET A 1 14.94 3.27 10.00
CA MET A 1 14.26 3.97 8.91
C MET A 1 14.57 3.31 7.58
N LYS A 2 13.53 2.91 6.85
CA LYS A 2 13.63 2.25 5.55
C LYS A 2 12.86 3.05 4.50
N THR A 3 13.28 2.94 3.24
CA THR A 3 12.62 3.58 2.11
C THR A 3 12.02 2.51 1.22
N LEU A 4 10.71 2.56 0.99
CA LEU A 4 10.04 1.63 0.10
C LEU A 4 9.24 2.39 -0.97
N LYS A 5 9.40 1.95 -2.21
CA LYS A 5 8.71 2.46 -3.39
C LYS A 5 7.27 1.91 -3.46
N CYS A 6 6.34 2.74 -3.90
CA CYS A 6 4.98 2.33 -4.26
C CYS A 6 4.99 1.11 -5.20
N ASP A 7 4.03 0.20 -5.08
CA ASP A 7 3.86 -0.92 -6.03
C ASP A 7 3.26 -0.49 -7.38
N LEU A 8 2.64 0.69 -7.46
CA LEU A 8 1.97 1.20 -8.66
C LEU A 8 2.76 2.28 -9.41
N CYS A 9 3.73 2.95 -8.77
CA CYS A 9 4.49 4.04 -9.40
C CYS A 9 5.88 4.27 -8.76
N ASP A 10 6.59 5.31 -9.22
CA ASP A 10 7.94 5.69 -8.76
C ASP A 10 7.99 6.47 -7.44
N HIS A 11 6.85 6.75 -6.81
CA HIS A 11 6.82 7.41 -5.51
C HIS A 11 7.50 6.55 -4.44
N GLN A 12 8.26 7.21 -3.55
CA GLN A 12 8.93 6.56 -2.43
C GLN A 12 8.48 7.24 -1.14
N ALA A 13 8.22 6.42 -0.12
CA ALA A 13 7.96 6.88 1.24
C ALA A 13 8.95 6.21 2.21
N GLN A 14 9.13 6.86 3.35
CA GLN A 14 10.02 6.42 4.41
C GLN A 14 9.20 6.14 5.67
N GLY A 15 9.66 5.19 6.48
CA GLY A 15 9.11 4.92 7.80
C GLY A 15 10.16 4.27 8.71
N GLU A 16 10.07 4.48 10.01
CA GLU A 16 10.88 3.70 10.97
C GLU A 16 10.28 2.31 11.15
N THR A 17 8.96 2.21 11.12
CA THR A 17 8.19 0.96 11.10
C THR A 17 7.34 0.82 9.83
N PHE A 18 6.82 -0.39 9.58
CA PHE A 18 5.91 -0.63 8.46
C PHE A 18 4.60 0.15 8.61
N ASP A 19 4.10 0.29 9.84
CA ASP A 19 2.86 1.02 10.12
C ASP A 19 3.01 2.51 9.80
N GLU A 20 4.12 3.14 10.20
CA GLU A 20 4.43 4.53 9.84
C GLU A 20 4.55 4.71 8.33
N TRP A 21 5.25 3.78 7.65
CA TRP A 21 5.31 3.80 6.19
C TRP A 21 3.93 3.66 5.55
N MET A 22 3.05 2.82 6.09
CA MET A 22 1.67 2.71 5.61
C MET A 22 0.89 4.00 5.84
N GLU A 23 1.05 4.68 6.98
CA GLU A 23 0.40 5.96 7.24
C GLU A 23 0.82 7.05 6.25
N GLU A 24 2.10 7.10 5.90
CA GLU A 24 2.62 8.01 4.87
C GLU A 24 2.12 7.65 3.46
N MET A 25 1.98 6.34 3.16
CA MET A 25 1.52 5.88 1.84
C MET A 25 0.01 6.01 1.64
N LYS A 26 -0.81 5.92 2.70
CA LYS A 26 -2.28 6.08 2.62
C LYS A 26 -2.73 7.32 1.82
N PRO A 27 -2.28 8.55 2.14
CA PRO A 27 -2.67 9.73 1.38
C PRO A 27 -2.12 9.72 -0.05
N HIS A 28 -1.00 9.04 -0.30
CA HIS A 28 -0.47 8.85 -1.66
C HIS A 28 -1.40 7.97 -2.50
N TYR A 29 -1.79 6.78 -2.03
CA TYR A 29 -2.73 5.92 -2.77
C TYR A 29 -4.08 6.61 -2.99
N ALA A 30 -4.61 7.30 -1.96
CA ALA A 30 -5.89 7.98 -2.06
C ALA A 30 -5.90 9.12 -3.10
N LYS A 31 -4.76 9.78 -3.35
CA LYS A 31 -4.66 10.93 -4.27
C LYS A 31 -4.12 10.54 -5.65
N ALA A 32 -3.00 9.84 -5.69
CA ALA A 32 -2.30 9.48 -6.94
C ALA A 32 -2.88 8.23 -7.61
N HIS A 33 -3.56 7.38 -6.83
CA HIS A 33 -4.13 6.11 -7.29
C HIS A 33 -5.62 6.00 -6.93
N ALA A 34 -6.34 7.12 -6.97
CA ALA A 34 -7.77 7.20 -6.67
C ALA A 34 -8.60 6.21 -7.52
N ASP A 35 -8.30 6.11 -8.82
CA ASP A 35 -8.99 5.17 -9.72
C ASP A 35 -8.75 3.70 -9.32
N PHE A 36 -7.53 3.37 -8.90
CA PHE A 36 -7.22 2.04 -8.38
C PHE A 36 -7.99 1.77 -7.09
N MET A 37 -8.03 2.73 -6.17
CA MET A 37 -8.79 2.62 -4.92
C MET A 37 -10.28 2.43 -5.18
N GLN A 38 -10.84 3.15 -6.16
CA GLN A 38 -12.23 2.97 -6.60
C GLN A 38 -12.47 1.58 -7.19
N GLN A 39 -11.55 1.09 -8.03
CA GLN A 39 -11.64 -0.26 -8.60
C GLN A 39 -11.60 -1.33 -7.51
N GLN A 40 -10.76 -1.19 -6.48
CA GLN A 40 -10.78 -2.11 -5.34
C GLN A 40 -12.11 -2.03 -4.58
N GLY A 41 -12.64 -0.83 -4.34
CA GLY A 41 -13.92 -0.62 -3.66
C GLY A 41 -15.15 -1.14 -4.41
N ASN A 42 -15.03 -1.39 -5.72
CA ASN A 42 -16.11 -1.97 -6.54
C ASN A 42 -16.15 -3.52 -6.50
N LYS A 43 -15.15 -4.16 -5.89
CA LYS A 43 -15.12 -5.63 -5.75
C LYS A 43 -16.07 -6.11 -4.64
N THR A 44 -16.32 -7.40 -4.58
CA THR A 44 -17.08 -7.99 -3.46
C THR A 44 -16.31 -7.84 -2.13
N GLU A 45 -17.00 -7.88 -0.99
CA GLU A 45 -16.35 -7.76 0.33
C GLU A 45 -15.22 -8.81 0.52
N ASP A 46 -15.45 -10.04 0.08
CA ASP A 46 -14.47 -11.13 0.17
C ASP A 46 -13.23 -10.85 -0.69
N GLU A 47 -13.41 -10.35 -1.91
CA GLU A 47 -12.30 -9.96 -2.79
C GLU A 47 -11.53 -8.76 -2.24
N GLN A 48 -12.24 -7.78 -1.66
CA GLN A 48 -11.62 -6.63 -0.99
C GLN A 48 -10.77 -7.07 0.19
N ARG A 49 -11.31 -7.93 1.06
CA ARG A 49 -10.59 -8.46 2.22
C ARG A 49 -9.37 -9.28 1.79
N ALA A 50 -9.54 -10.20 0.85
CA ALA A 50 -8.43 -11.03 0.34
C ALA A 50 -7.35 -10.17 -0.32
N GLY A 51 -7.75 -9.17 -1.12
CA GLY A 51 -6.85 -8.23 -1.77
C GLY A 51 -6.06 -7.38 -0.75
N MET A 52 -6.74 -6.86 0.28
CA MET A 52 -6.09 -6.09 1.34
C MET A 52 -5.09 -6.94 2.12
N ILE A 53 -5.45 -8.17 2.51
CA ILE A 53 -4.54 -9.08 3.23
C ILE A 53 -3.29 -9.37 2.40
N LYS A 54 -3.47 -9.68 1.10
CA LYS A 54 -2.35 -9.92 0.19
C LYS A 54 -1.47 -8.69 0.06
N TRP A 55 -2.07 -7.51 -0.15
CA TRP A 55 -1.34 -6.26 -0.31
C TRP A 55 -0.53 -5.92 0.95
N ILE A 56 -1.10 -6.09 2.15
CA ILE A 56 -0.38 -5.89 3.41
C ILE A 56 0.80 -6.85 3.51
N ALA A 57 0.59 -8.15 3.26
CA ALA A 57 1.65 -9.16 3.36
C ALA A 57 2.80 -8.90 2.37
N ASP A 58 2.47 -8.60 1.12
CA ASP A 58 3.46 -8.32 0.07
C ASP A 58 4.26 -7.05 0.40
N ASN A 59 3.61 -5.98 0.84
CA ASN A 59 4.29 -4.72 1.19
C ASN A 59 5.11 -4.85 2.46
N HIS A 60 4.64 -5.61 3.46
CA HIS A 60 5.41 -5.87 4.67
C HIS A 60 6.70 -6.63 4.35
N ALA A 61 6.63 -7.69 3.53
CA ALA A 61 7.80 -8.44 3.10
C ALA A 61 8.79 -7.57 2.31
N ARG A 62 8.28 -6.67 1.45
CA ARG A 62 9.11 -5.70 0.72
C ARG A 62 9.74 -4.67 1.65
N PHE A 63 9.02 -4.22 2.68
CA PHE A 63 9.54 -3.31 3.68
C PHE A 63 10.62 -3.98 4.54
N ASP A 64 10.44 -5.25 4.90
CA ASP A 64 11.44 -6.00 5.68
C ASP A 64 12.78 -6.18 4.94
N THR A 65 12.74 -6.20 3.61
CA THR A 65 13.91 -6.36 2.73
C THR A 65 14.51 -5.07 2.19
N ALA A 66 13.81 -3.94 2.36
CA ALA A 66 14.32 -2.59 2.07
C ALA A 66 15.25 -2.08 3.19
#